data_AF-S4RX76-F1
#
_entry.id   AF-S4RX76-F1
#
_cell.length_a   1.000
_cell.length_b   1.000
_cell.length_c   1.000
_cell.angle_alpha   90.00
_cell.angle_beta   90.00
_cell.angle_gamma   90.00
#
_symmetry.space_group_name_H-M   'P 1'
#
loop_
_entity.id
_entity.type
_entity.pdbx_description
1 polymer ?
#
loop_
_entity_poly.entity_id
_entity_poly.type
_entity_poly.pdbx_seq_one_letter_code
_entity_poly.pdbx_strand_id
1 'polypeptide(L)'
;MKKPRVETEQEVTRVYSDEADVETREPEADELLYADTCRELQRLMGEVDELKSQGMRHNAPEIEERKTQVCIHFMTLKKLNRLAHIRCKKGRDATYENKQKVDALHLQLQNLRYEVMHLQKEITKCLEFKSKHEEIELVSVEEFYRDAPPEISKEEITRKEPHLQTLARLDWELEQRKRLTEQYSESIGSKDKIAKDIEVKREHLNNLYPQLNAVLQATVPLQECLAMPFDQTHKQADVARHLPAPLYVLFVQASAYAQACDKRLCVSVEGDVDEAKALAKQTEESPDDESDSDQEEEAPQTTKRRRATLGVKLEDKRKQLLRRHPLCVALDISCKANKSTLHLQFRYLPALHVVTVKARVGASEQPSSISGGDLLTPDSLLTCLYPGDHGNDSPNPANRFHLQRLGMESLGSYVQEVGRPYVWVPVAGRTPLP
;
A
#
# COMPACT_ATOMS: atom_id res chain seq x y z
N MET A 1 -62.74 39.43 -61.54
CA MET A 1 -63.46 39.28 -62.83
C MET A 1 -62.66 39.94 -63.95
N LYS A 2 -61.88 39.16 -64.71
CA LYS A 2 -61.26 39.60 -65.97
C LYS A 2 -62.13 39.05 -67.10
N LYS A 3 -62.57 39.89 -68.04
CA LYS A 3 -63.38 39.48 -69.19
C LYS A 3 -62.66 38.33 -69.94
N PRO A 4 -63.36 37.25 -70.32
CA PRO A 4 -62.77 36.23 -71.16
C PRO A 4 -62.53 36.85 -72.54
N ARG A 5 -61.30 36.74 -73.03
CA ARG A 5 -60.97 37.09 -74.41
C ARG A 5 -61.61 36.00 -75.27
N VAL A 6 -62.68 36.34 -75.98
CA VAL A 6 -63.27 35.44 -76.98
C VAL A 6 -62.30 35.41 -78.15
N GLU A 7 -61.36 34.48 -78.11
CA GLU A 7 -60.58 34.13 -79.29
C GLU A 7 -61.58 33.58 -80.32
N THR A 8 -61.67 34.25 -81.46
CA THR A 8 -62.56 33.82 -82.53
C THR A 8 -62.09 32.43 -83.02
N GLU A 9 -63.01 31.53 -83.39
CA GLU A 9 -62.66 30.18 -83.90
C GLU A 9 -61.60 30.23 -85.01
N GLN A 10 -61.53 31.32 -85.78
CA GLN A 10 -60.52 31.57 -86.81
C GLN A 10 -59.12 31.86 -86.24
N GLU A 11 -58.98 32.58 -85.13
CA GLU A 11 -57.69 32.80 -84.46
C GLU A 11 -57.18 31.49 -83.86
N VAL A 12 -58.06 30.74 -83.22
CA VAL A 12 -57.79 29.42 -82.66
C VAL A 12 -57.33 28.46 -83.77
N THR A 13 -58.06 28.41 -84.89
CA THR A 13 -57.69 27.57 -86.06
C THR A 13 -56.35 28.01 -86.68
N ARG A 14 -56.05 29.31 -86.74
CA ARG A 14 -54.75 29.82 -87.23
C ARG A 14 -53.59 29.54 -86.28
N VAL A 15 -53.82 29.60 -84.96
CA VAL A 15 -52.82 29.20 -83.95
C VAL A 15 -52.51 27.71 -84.09
N TYR A 16 -53.54 26.85 -84.22
CA TYR A 16 -53.35 25.41 -84.43
C TYR A 16 -52.67 25.08 -85.76
N SER A 17 -52.96 25.85 -86.83
CA SER A 17 -52.25 25.73 -88.10
C SER A 17 -50.77 26.13 -87.99
N ASP A 18 -50.47 27.21 -87.28
CA ASP A 18 -49.08 27.67 -87.11
C ASP A 18 -48.30 26.76 -86.15
N GLU A 19 -48.94 26.14 -85.16
CA GLU A 19 -48.32 25.13 -84.29
C GLU A 19 -48.00 23.82 -85.04
N ALA A 20 -48.90 23.37 -85.92
CA ALA A 20 -48.64 22.23 -86.82
C ALA A 20 -47.54 22.53 -87.85
N ASP A 21 -47.48 23.78 -88.35
CA ASP A 21 -46.39 24.23 -89.23
C ASP A 21 -45.03 24.21 -88.50
N VAL A 22 -44.98 24.53 -87.20
CA VAL A 22 -43.73 24.45 -86.40
C VAL A 22 -43.24 23.01 -86.22
N GLU A 23 -44.13 22.03 -86.20
CA GLU A 23 -43.77 20.60 -86.06
C GLU A 23 -43.27 19.96 -87.35
N THR A 24 -43.71 20.47 -88.50
CA THR A 24 -43.44 19.87 -89.81
C THR A 24 -42.32 20.58 -90.58
N ARG A 25 -42.04 21.84 -90.25
CA ARG A 25 -41.04 22.67 -90.95
C ARG A 25 -39.70 22.66 -90.23
N GLU A 26 -38.66 22.38 -90.99
CA GLU A 26 -37.28 22.42 -90.51
C GLU A 26 -36.84 23.87 -90.18
N PRO A 27 -36.19 24.09 -89.03
CA PRO A 27 -35.76 25.42 -88.60
C PRO A 27 -34.74 26.04 -89.57
N GLU A 28 -33.86 25.22 -90.16
CA GLU A 28 -32.85 25.65 -91.14
C GLU A 28 -33.49 26.15 -92.45
N ALA A 29 -34.57 25.50 -92.89
CA ALA A 29 -35.31 25.90 -94.08
C ALA A 29 -36.08 27.21 -93.88
N ASP A 30 -36.62 27.44 -92.68
CA ASP A 30 -37.26 28.71 -92.32
C ASP A 30 -36.24 29.86 -92.24
N GLU A 31 -35.02 29.60 -91.76
CA GLU A 31 -33.95 30.61 -91.71
C GLU A 31 -33.49 31.02 -93.11
N LEU A 32 -33.33 30.06 -94.02
CA LEU A 32 -33.04 30.33 -95.44
C LEU A 32 -34.15 31.14 -96.10
N LEU A 33 -35.42 30.74 -95.89
CA LEU A 33 -36.57 31.47 -96.41
C LEU A 33 -36.67 32.90 -95.84
N TYR A 34 -36.30 33.10 -94.58
CA TYR A 34 -36.21 34.43 -93.96
C TYR A 34 -35.15 35.29 -94.65
N ALA A 35 -33.96 34.74 -94.88
CA ALA A 35 -32.88 35.42 -95.58
C ALA A 35 -33.26 35.76 -97.04
N ASP A 36 -33.91 34.84 -97.75
CA ASP A 36 -34.39 35.03 -99.13
C ASP A 36 -35.46 36.12 -99.21
N THR A 37 -36.45 36.08 -98.32
CA THR A 37 -37.51 37.10 -98.27
C THR A 37 -36.98 38.48 -97.90
N CYS A 38 -35.94 38.58 -97.05
CA CYS A 38 -35.27 39.85 -96.76
C CYS A 38 -34.50 40.39 -97.98
N ARG A 39 -33.81 39.51 -98.74
CA ARG A 39 -33.12 39.89 -99.98
C ARG A 39 -34.10 40.39 -101.05
N GLU A 40 -35.22 39.70 -101.25
CA GLU A 40 -36.23 40.14 -102.23
C GLU A 40 -36.97 41.41 -101.78
N LEU A 41 -37.23 41.56 -100.48
CA LEU A 41 -37.78 42.79 -99.94
C LEU A 41 -36.82 43.98 -100.19
N GLN A 42 -35.51 43.79 -99.97
CA GLN A 42 -34.49 44.82 -100.23
C GLN A 42 -34.42 45.18 -101.72
N ARG A 43 -34.46 44.19 -102.62
CA ARG A 43 -34.50 44.41 -104.07
C ARG A 43 -35.75 45.20 -104.51
N LEU A 44 -36.93 44.76 -104.07
CA LEU A 44 -38.20 45.42 -104.41
C LEU A 44 -38.29 46.84 -103.85
N MET A 45 -37.76 47.08 -102.64
CA MET A 45 -37.69 48.42 -102.06
C MET A 45 -36.74 49.34 -102.84
N GLY A 46 -35.59 48.82 -103.31
CA GLY A 46 -34.68 49.54 -104.20
C GLY A 46 -35.33 49.91 -105.54
N GLU A 47 -36.01 48.96 -106.18
CA GLU A 47 -36.75 49.20 -107.44
C GLU A 47 -37.88 50.23 -107.26
N VAL A 48 -38.59 50.21 -106.14
CA VAL A 48 -39.62 51.22 -105.81
C VAL A 48 -39.00 52.61 -105.62
N ASP A 49 -37.79 52.71 -105.05
CA ASP A 49 -37.08 53.98 -104.87
C ASP A 49 -36.60 54.56 -106.21
N GLU A 50 -36.03 53.71 -107.07
CA GLU A 50 -35.63 54.07 -108.43
C GLU A 50 -36.82 54.54 -109.29
N LEU A 51 -37.93 53.80 -109.27
CA LEU A 51 -39.16 54.14 -110.00
C LEU A 51 -39.79 55.45 -109.50
N LYS A 52 -39.61 55.78 -108.21
CA LYS A 52 -40.04 57.07 -107.62
C LYS A 52 -39.11 58.23 -108.01
N SER A 53 -37.80 57.99 -108.09
CA SER A 53 -36.81 59.01 -108.48
C SER A 53 -36.94 59.45 -109.95
N GLN A 54 -37.46 58.58 -110.82
CA GLN A 54 -37.64 58.88 -112.24
C GLN A 54 -38.87 59.76 -112.57
N GLY A 55 -39.75 60.05 -111.61
CA GLY A 55 -40.74 61.14 -111.70
C GLY A 55 -41.86 61.04 -112.74
N MET A 56 -42.03 59.91 -113.44
CA MET A 56 -43.03 59.75 -114.52
C MET A 56 -44.40 59.27 -114.00
N ARG A 57 -45.50 59.96 -114.35
CA ARG A 57 -46.89 59.59 -113.96
C ARG A 57 -47.35 58.22 -114.52
N HIS A 58 -46.65 57.63 -115.48
CA HIS A 58 -46.97 56.33 -116.07
C HIS A 58 -46.54 55.13 -115.19
N ASN A 59 -45.68 55.33 -114.18
CA ASN A 59 -45.14 54.25 -113.34
C ASN A 59 -46.03 53.91 -112.12
N ALA A 60 -47.17 54.60 -111.95
CA ALA A 60 -48.09 54.40 -110.83
C ALA A 60 -48.62 52.96 -110.66
N PRO A 61 -49.06 52.21 -111.70
CA PRO A 61 -49.53 50.84 -111.53
C PRO A 61 -48.42 49.87 -111.14
N GLU A 62 -47.21 50.05 -111.69
CA GLU A 62 -46.04 49.20 -111.39
C GLU A 62 -45.55 49.42 -109.96
N ILE A 63 -45.53 50.68 -109.48
CA ILE A 63 -45.23 51.00 -108.07
C ILE A 63 -46.23 50.33 -107.12
N GLU A 64 -47.52 50.30 -107.47
CA GLU A 64 -48.54 49.68 -106.63
C GLU A 64 -48.42 48.15 -106.62
N GLU A 65 -48.10 47.53 -107.76
CA GLU A 65 -47.80 46.10 -107.84
C GLU A 65 -46.57 45.73 -106.97
N ARG A 66 -45.48 46.50 -107.06
CA ARG A 66 -44.29 46.27 -106.22
C ARG A 66 -44.57 46.48 -104.73
N LYS A 67 -45.42 47.45 -104.35
CA LYS A 67 -45.90 47.59 -102.96
C LYS A 67 -46.72 46.39 -102.52
N THR A 68 -47.59 45.83 -103.36
CA THR A 68 -48.33 44.62 -103.00
C THR A 68 -47.40 43.43 -102.79
N GLN A 69 -46.36 43.27 -103.61
CA GLN A 69 -45.31 42.24 -103.41
C GLN A 69 -44.53 42.46 -102.10
N VAL A 70 -44.15 43.70 -101.79
CA VAL A 70 -43.52 44.09 -100.52
C VAL A 70 -44.43 43.75 -99.32
N CYS A 71 -45.73 44.04 -99.40
CA CYS A 71 -46.70 43.68 -98.37
C CYS A 71 -46.80 42.15 -98.17
N ILE A 72 -46.77 41.37 -99.25
CA ILE A 72 -46.75 39.90 -99.19
C ILE A 72 -45.48 39.42 -98.48
N HIS A 73 -44.30 39.94 -98.85
CA HIS A 73 -43.05 39.60 -98.16
C HIS A 73 -43.09 39.98 -96.67
N PHE A 74 -43.64 41.14 -96.30
CA PHE A 74 -43.85 41.51 -94.90
C PHE A 74 -44.79 40.55 -94.16
N MET A 75 -45.85 40.07 -94.80
CA MET A 75 -46.72 39.04 -94.22
C MET A 75 -45.97 37.72 -94.01
N THR A 76 -45.10 37.31 -94.95
CA THR A 76 -44.26 36.12 -94.77
C THR A 76 -43.29 36.29 -93.60
N LEU A 77 -42.59 37.42 -93.48
CA LEU A 77 -41.69 37.70 -92.35
C LEU A 77 -42.42 37.69 -91.01
N LYS A 78 -43.63 38.26 -90.93
CA LYS A 78 -44.47 38.20 -89.72
C LYS A 78 -44.86 36.77 -89.37
N LYS A 79 -45.19 35.94 -90.37
CA LYS A 79 -45.47 34.51 -90.15
C LYS A 79 -44.22 33.79 -89.63
N LEU A 80 -43.06 33.95 -90.27
CA LEU A 80 -41.81 33.32 -89.83
C LEU A 80 -41.41 33.75 -88.41
N ASN A 81 -41.57 35.03 -88.06
CA ASN A 81 -41.32 35.53 -86.70
C ASN A 81 -42.26 34.89 -85.67
N ARG A 82 -43.55 34.74 -86.01
CA ARG A 82 -44.52 34.03 -85.17
C ARG A 82 -44.14 32.56 -84.96
N LEU A 83 -43.76 31.86 -86.03
CA LEU A 83 -43.29 30.47 -85.97
C LEU A 83 -42.05 30.33 -85.09
N ALA A 84 -41.07 31.25 -85.20
CA ALA A 84 -39.89 31.27 -84.36
C ALA A 84 -40.22 31.47 -82.87
N HIS A 85 -41.15 32.37 -82.54
CA HIS A 85 -41.62 32.57 -81.17
C HIS A 85 -42.34 31.35 -80.61
N ILE A 86 -43.20 30.70 -81.41
CA ILE A 86 -43.90 29.47 -81.02
C ILE A 86 -42.87 28.34 -80.77
N ARG A 87 -41.91 28.15 -81.67
CA ARG A 87 -40.84 27.14 -81.54
C ARG A 87 -40.00 27.37 -80.28
N CYS A 88 -39.58 28.60 -80.02
CA CYS A 88 -38.86 28.98 -78.80
C CYS A 88 -39.67 28.73 -77.53
N LYS A 89 -40.97 29.06 -77.54
CA LYS A 89 -41.87 28.80 -76.41
C LYS A 89 -41.99 27.29 -76.16
N LYS A 90 -42.24 26.50 -77.20
CA LYS A 90 -42.36 25.04 -77.11
C LYS A 90 -41.08 24.39 -76.55
N GLY A 91 -39.91 24.80 -77.04
CA GLY A 91 -38.63 24.32 -76.51
C GLY A 91 -38.41 24.68 -75.04
N ARG A 92 -38.80 25.90 -74.63
CA ARG A 92 -38.73 26.34 -73.24
C ARG A 92 -39.67 25.57 -72.32
N ASP A 93 -40.91 25.35 -72.76
CA ASP A 93 -41.90 24.64 -71.97
C ASP A 93 -41.52 23.16 -71.81
N ALA A 94 -41.04 22.51 -72.87
CA ALA A 94 -40.55 21.13 -72.83
C ALA A 94 -39.31 20.96 -71.93
N THR A 95 -38.35 21.87 -72.01
CA THR A 95 -37.17 21.84 -71.12
C THR A 95 -37.55 22.11 -69.67
N TYR A 96 -38.50 23.01 -69.42
CA TYR A 96 -39.01 23.28 -68.08
C TYR A 96 -39.75 22.08 -67.48
N GLU A 97 -40.58 21.38 -68.26
CA GLU A 97 -41.29 20.18 -67.83
C GLU A 97 -40.32 19.05 -67.46
N ASN A 98 -39.31 18.80 -68.30
CA ASN A 98 -38.27 17.80 -68.00
C ASN A 98 -37.44 18.18 -66.78
N LYS A 99 -37.11 19.47 -66.62
CA LYS A 99 -36.43 19.96 -65.41
C LYS A 99 -37.26 19.68 -64.16
N GLN A 100 -38.58 19.97 -64.20
CA GLN A 100 -39.47 19.71 -63.08
C GLN A 100 -39.54 18.21 -62.70
N LYS A 101 -39.53 17.32 -63.70
CA LYS A 101 -39.46 15.86 -63.47
C LYS A 101 -38.13 15.46 -62.82
N VAL A 102 -37.01 16.01 -63.29
CA VAL A 102 -35.68 15.76 -62.70
C VAL A 102 -35.61 16.28 -61.27
N ASP A 103 -36.11 17.47 -60.99
CA ASP A 103 -36.15 18.06 -59.64
C ASP A 103 -36.97 17.19 -58.68
N ALA A 104 -38.11 16.65 -59.14
CA ALA A 104 -38.94 15.74 -58.36
C ALA A 104 -38.21 14.41 -58.04
N LEU A 105 -37.52 13.82 -59.02
CA LEU A 105 -36.70 12.62 -58.80
C LEU A 105 -35.50 12.90 -57.90
N HIS A 106 -34.88 14.07 -58.04
CA HIS A 106 -33.77 14.49 -57.18
C HIS A 106 -34.19 14.62 -55.72
N LEU A 107 -35.39 15.16 -55.47
CA LEU A 107 -35.97 15.23 -54.14
C LEU A 107 -36.23 13.83 -53.54
N GLN A 108 -36.77 12.89 -54.33
CA GLN A 108 -36.94 11.50 -53.89
C GLN A 108 -35.59 10.84 -53.55
N LEU A 109 -34.58 11.07 -54.38
CA LEU A 109 -33.23 10.57 -54.14
C LEU A 109 -32.61 11.18 -52.87
N GLN A 110 -32.87 12.46 -52.59
CA GLN A 110 -32.43 13.11 -51.36
C GLN A 110 -33.10 12.51 -50.12
N ASN A 111 -34.40 12.21 -50.19
CA ASN A 111 -35.11 11.52 -49.11
C ASN A 111 -34.50 10.14 -48.83
N LEU A 112 -34.24 9.35 -49.88
CA LEU A 112 -33.59 8.03 -49.73
C LEU A 112 -32.17 8.14 -49.18
N ARG A 113 -31.39 9.14 -49.61
CA ARG A 113 -30.05 9.40 -49.05
C ARG A 113 -30.11 9.72 -47.57
N TYR A 114 -31.11 10.51 -47.14
CA TYR A 114 -31.31 10.81 -45.73
C TYR A 114 -31.67 9.54 -44.94
N GLU A 115 -32.54 8.69 -45.48
CA GLU A 115 -32.90 7.41 -44.87
C GLU A 115 -31.68 6.49 -44.70
N VAL A 116 -30.88 6.32 -45.76
CA VAL A 116 -29.63 5.55 -45.70
C VAL A 116 -28.69 6.12 -44.64
N MET A 117 -28.52 7.45 -44.60
CA MET A 117 -27.68 8.10 -43.58
C MET A 117 -28.22 7.87 -42.16
N HIS A 118 -29.54 7.94 -41.96
CA HIS A 118 -30.16 7.69 -40.66
C HIS A 118 -29.94 6.24 -40.23
N LEU A 119 -30.24 5.27 -41.10
CA LEU A 119 -30.02 3.86 -40.83
C LEU A 119 -28.55 3.56 -40.55
N GLN A 120 -27.63 4.17 -41.29
CA GLN A 120 -26.20 3.99 -41.05
C GLN A 120 -25.79 4.55 -39.68
N LYS A 121 -26.30 5.72 -39.28
CA LYS A 121 -26.07 6.27 -37.94
C LYS A 121 -26.63 5.35 -36.85
N GLU A 122 -27.80 4.77 -37.08
CA GLU A 122 -28.43 3.84 -36.15
C GLU A 122 -27.64 2.53 -36.03
N ILE A 123 -27.16 1.98 -37.15
CA ILE A 123 -26.24 0.84 -37.18
C ILE A 123 -24.96 1.15 -36.42
N THR A 124 -24.32 2.29 -36.67
CA THR A 124 -23.10 2.69 -35.94
C THR A 124 -23.38 2.78 -34.44
N LYS A 125 -24.50 3.40 -34.04
CA LYS A 125 -24.91 3.48 -32.63
C LYS A 125 -25.14 2.09 -32.01
N CYS A 126 -25.72 1.16 -32.75
CA CYS A 126 -25.90 -0.23 -32.31
C CYS A 126 -24.57 -0.99 -32.22
N LEU A 127 -23.62 -0.74 -33.12
CA LEU A 127 -22.28 -1.35 -33.11
C LEU A 127 -21.36 -0.76 -32.04
N GLU A 128 -21.56 0.50 -31.67
CA GLU A 128 -20.87 1.15 -30.55
C GLU A 128 -21.35 0.65 -29.18
N PHE A 129 -22.39 -0.18 -29.13
CA PHE A 129 -22.83 -0.81 -27.90
C PHE A 129 -21.76 -1.77 -27.38
N LYS A 130 -21.02 -1.30 -26.38
CA LYS A 130 -20.11 -2.14 -25.60
C LYS A 130 -20.86 -2.67 -24.39
N SER A 131 -20.96 -3.98 -24.30
CA SER A 131 -21.56 -4.61 -23.13
C SER A 131 -20.50 -4.79 -22.05
N LYS A 132 -20.88 -4.57 -20.79
CA LYS A 132 -19.97 -4.57 -19.63
C LYS A 132 -19.21 -5.88 -19.45
N HIS A 133 -19.67 -6.99 -20.03
CA HIS A 133 -18.98 -8.27 -19.95
C HIS A 133 -17.63 -8.28 -20.68
N GLU A 134 -17.38 -7.36 -21.61
CA GLU A 134 -16.07 -7.22 -22.28
C GLU A 134 -14.97 -6.71 -21.34
N GLU A 135 -15.34 -5.99 -20.27
CA GLU A 135 -14.40 -5.46 -19.27
C GLU A 135 -14.12 -6.45 -18.14
N ILE A 136 -14.90 -7.52 -18.03
CA ILE A 136 -14.77 -8.51 -16.95
C ILE A 136 -13.72 -9.53 -17.36
N GLU A 137 -12.63 -9.61 -16.58
CA GLU A 137 -11.67 -10.71 -16.69
C GLU A 137 -12.35 -12.01 -16.27
N LEU A 138 -12.63 -12.85 -17.28
CA LEU A 138 -13.30 -14.13 -17.09
C LEU A 138 -12.30 -15.25 -16.82
N VAL A 139 -12.67 -16.21 -15.96
CA VAL A 139 -11.92 -17.46 -15.68
C VAL A 139 -11.62 -18.19 -16.98
N SER A 140 -10.41 -18.71 -17.15
CA SER A 140 -9.98 -19.39 -18.38
C SER A 140 -10.94 -20.52 -18.78
N VAL A 141 -11.00 -20.82 -20.09
CA VAL A 141 -11.94 -21.82 -20.62
C VAL A 141 -11.61 -23.21 -20.04
N GLU A 142 -10.33 -23.49 -19.84
CA GLU A 142 -9.83 -24.74 -19.28
C GLU A 142 -10.23 -24.91 -17.81
N GLU A 143 -10.10 -23.86 -16.99
CA GLU A 143 -10.49 -23.89 -15.57
C GLU A 143 -12.01 -23.94 -15.41
N PHE A 144 -12.75 -23.23 -16.27
CA PHE A 144 -14.21 -23.29 -16.29
C PHE A 144 -14.72 -24.71 -16.50
N TYR A 145 -14.26 -25.42 -17.53
CA TYR A 145 -14.72 -26.79 -17.78
C TYR A 145 -14.25 -27.80 -16.73
N ARG A 146 -13.14 -27.51 -16.02
CA ARG A 146 -12.66 -28.37 -14.93
C ARG A 146 -13.48 -28.22 -13.66
N ASP A 147 -13.82 -26.99 -13.28
CA ASP A 147 -14.34 -26.66 -11.95
C ASP A 147 -15.86 -26.44 -11.95
N ALA A 148 -16.49 -26.11 -13.09
CA ALA A 148 -17.91 -25.85 -13.19
C ALA A 148 -18.76 -27.14 -13.19
N PRO A 149 -19.88 -27.17 -12.44
CA PRO A 149 -20.84 -28.26 -12.46
C PRO A 149 -21.39 -28.53 -13.86
N PRO A 150 -21.72 -29.80 -14.19
CA PRO A 150 -22.26 -30.16 -15.50
C PRO A 150 -23.61 -29.48 -15.81
N GLU A 151 -24.36 -29.08 -14.78
CA GLU A 151 -25.63 -28.34 -14.89
C GLU A 151 -25.45 -26.95 -15.51
N ILE A 152 -24.29 -26.31 -15.31
CA ILE A 152 -23.97 -24.96 -15.80
C ILE A 152 -23.05 -25.04 -17.01
N SER A 153 -22.05 -25.93 -16.97
CA SER A 153 -21.03 -26.11 -18.02
C SER A 153 -21.63 -26.53 -19.37
N LYS A 154 -22.64 -27.43 -19.36
CA LYS A 154 -23.36 -27.93 -20.56
C LYS A 154 -22.46 -28.07 -21.80
N GLU A 155 -21.38 -28.84 -21.65
CA GLU A 155 -20.27 -28.90 -22.63
C GLU A 155 -20.70 -29.20 -24.07
N GLU A 156 -21.75 -30.00 -24.25
CA GLU A 156 -22.26 -30.41 -25.55
C GLU A 156 -22.81 -29.25 -26.40
N ILE A 157 -23.29 -28.19 -25.75
CA ILE A 157 -23.90 -27.01 -26.37
C ILE A 157 -22.93 -25.83 -26.32
N THR A 158 -22.25 -25.63 -25.19
CA THR A 158 -21.32 -24.50 -25.00
C THR A 158 -20.07 -24.61 -25.87
N ARG A 159 -19.58 -25.81 -26.20
CA ARG A 159 -18.45 -25.95 -27.14
C ARG A 159 -18.79 -25.64 -28.59
N LYS A 160 -20.08 -25.68 -28.95
CA LYS A 160 -20.55 -25.42 -30.34
C LYS A 160 -20.87 -23.95 -30.57
N GLU A 161 -21.37 -23.25 -29.55
CA GLU A 161 -21.71 -21.83 -29.65
C GLU A 161 -20.89 -20.96 -28.67
N PRO A 162 -20.05 -20.03 -29.18
CA PRO A 162 -19.19 -19.19 -28.34
C PRO A 162 -19.99 -18.24 -27.44
N HIS A 163 -21.16 -17.76 -27.88
CA HIS A 163 -21.99 -16.89 -27.05
C HIS A 163 -22.54 -17.62 -25.82
N LEU A 164 -23.05 -18.83 -26.00
CA LEU A 164 -23.53 -19.68 -24.90
C LEU A 164 -22.40 -20.08 -23.95
N GLN A 165 -21.19 -20.29 -24.49
CA GLN A 165 -20.00 -20.49 -23.67
C GLN A 165 -19.72 -19.30 -22.74
N THR A 166 -19.76 -18.07 -23.26
CA THR A 166 -19.52 -16.86 -22.47
C THR A 166 -20.62 -16.65 -21.41
N LEU A 167 -21.88 -16.92 -21.76
CA LEU A 167 -22.99 -16.85 -20.79
C LEU A 167 -22.82 -17.86 -19.66
N ALA A 168 -22.50 -19.12 -19.98
CA ALA A 168 -22.28 -20.15 -18.98
C ALA A 168 -21.09 -19.82 -18.06
N ARG A 169 -20.02 -19.23 -18.61
CA ARG A 169 -18.87 -18.72 -17.83
C ARG A 169 -19.28 -17.60 -16.87
N LEU A 170 -20.08 -16.64 -17.34
CA LEU A 170 -20.59 -15.54 -16.51
C LEU A 170 -21.50 -16.04 -15.38
N ASP A 171 -22.38 -17.00 -15.68
CA ASP A 171 -23.28 -17.60 -14.69
C ASP A 171 -22.50 -18.34 -13.60
N TRP A 172 -21.47 -19.11 -14.00
CA TRP A 172 -20.59 -19.78 -13.06
C TRP A 172 -19.83 -18.80 -12.17
N GLU A 173 -19.25 -17.74 -12.74
CA GLU A 173 -18.58 -16.72 -11.94
C GLU A 173 -19.51 -16.00 -10.98
N LEU A 174 -20.74 -15.72 -11.41
CA LEU A 174 -21.75 -15.12 -10.54
C LEU A 174 -22.04 -16.04 -9.35
N GLU A 175 -22.21 -17.34 -9.58
CA GLU A 175 -22.42 -18.31 -8.51
C GLU A 175 -21.20 -18.44 -7.60
N GLN A 176 -19.98 -18.48 -8.17
CA GLN A 176 -18.73 -18.46 -7.42
C GLN A 176 -18.63 -17.23 -6.52
N ARG A 177 -18.92 -16.04 -7.05
CA ARG A 177 -18.88 -14.79 -6.27
C ARG A 177 -19.93 -14.78 -5.18
N LYS A 178 -21.14 -15.31 -5.42
CA LYS A 178 -22.17 -15.47 -4.38
C LYS A 178 -21.68 -16.40 -3.26
N ARG A 179 -21.17 -17.57 -3.61
CA ARG A 179 -20.64 -18.55 -2.65
C ARG A 179 -19.48 -17.98 -1.84
N LEU A 180 -18.53 -17.30 -2.49
CA LEU A 180 -17.40 -16.65 -1.82
C LEU A 180 -17.86 -15.52 -0.88
N THR A 181 -18.86 -14.74 -1.29
CA THR A 181 -19.42 -13.68 -0.44
C THR A 181 -20.09 -14.26 0.81
N GLU A 182 -20.81 -15.36 0.67
CA GLU A 182 -21.43 -16.07 1.78
C GLU A 182 -20.38 -16.65 2.74
N GLN A 183 -19.38 -17.38 2.21
CA GLN A 183 -18.27 -17.90 3.01
C GLN A 183 -17.48 -16.79 3.73
N TYR A 184 -17.27 -15.66 3.06
CA TYR A 184 -16.61 -14.50 3.66
C TYR A 184 -17.44 -13.90 4.80
N SER A 185 -18.76 -13.78 4.61
CA SER A 185 -19.69 -13.32 5.65
C SER A 185 -19.70 -14.26 6.86
N GLU A 186 -19.76 -15.57 6.64
CA GLU A 186 -19.66 -16.59 7.70
C GLU A 186 -18.33 -16.49 8.46
N SER A 187 -17.22 -16.34 7.72
CA SER A 187 -15.88 -16.21 8.30
C SER A 187 -15.73 -14.95 9.15
N ILE A 188 -16.30 -13.81 8.71
CA ILE A 188 -16.38 -12.59 9.52
C ILE A 188 -17.19 -12.85 10.78
N GLY A 189 -18.36 -13.48 10.66
CA GLY A 189 -19.20 -13.81 11.81
C GLY A 189 -18.48 -14.71 12.82
N SER A 190 -17.69 -15.68 12.35
CA SER A 190 -16.86 -16.54 13.21
C SER A 190 -15.72 -15.75 13.87
N LYS A 191 -15.04 -14.88 13.12
CA LYS A 191 -13.98 -14.01 13.66
C LYS A 191 -14.53 -13.12 14.78
N ASP A 192 -15.69 -12.52 14.58
CA ASP A 192 -16.30 -11.62 15.57
C ASP A 192 -16.74 -12.37 16.83
N LYS A 193 -17.23 -13.61 16.69
CA LYS A 193 -17.53 -14.49 17.85
C LYS A 193 -16.26 -14.79 18.64
N ILE A 194 -15.19 -15.22 17.97
CA ILE A 194 -13.91 -15.53 18.61
C ILE A 194 -13.33 -14.28 19.28
N ALA A 195 -13.42 -13.12 18.64
CA ALA A 195 -12.94 -11.86 19.21
C ALA A 195 -13.69 -11.51 20.50
N LYS A 196 -15.01 -11.67 20.54
CA LYS A 196 -15.82 -11.49 21.76
C LYS A 196 -15.44 -12.48 22.85
N ASP A 197 -15.25 -13.75 22.51
CA ASP A 197 -14.84 -14.78 23.47
C ASP A 197 -13.45 -14.49 24.07
N ILE A 198 -12.52 -13.97 23.26
CA ILE A 198 -11.20 -13.54 23.73
C ILE A 198 -11.36 -12.37 24.70
N GLU A 199 -12.23 -11.40 24.40
CA GLU A 199 -12.45 -10.25 25.28
C GLU A 199 -13.02 -10.68 26.64
N VAL A 200 -14.05 -11.54 26.64
CA VAL A 200 -14.61 -12.10 27.88
C VAL A 200 -13.55 -12.86 28.68
N LYS A 201 -12.72 -13.68 28.03
CA LYS A 201 -11.64 -14.40 28.70
C LYS A 201 -10.57 -13.46 29.27
N ARG A 202 -10.26 -12.36 28.58
CA ARG A 202 -9.34 -11.32 29.08
C ARG A 202 -9.93 -10.61 30.28
N GLU A 203 -11.19 -10.23 30.24
CA GLU A 203 -11.89 -9.63 31.39
C GLU A 203 -11.88 -10.60 32.58
N HIS A 204 -12.16 -11.89 32.38
CA HIS A 204 -12.08 -12.89 33.43
C HIS A 204 -10.67 -13.01 34.03
N LEU A 205 -9.61 -13.04 33.20
CA LEU A 205 -8.23 -13.08 33.69
C LEU A 205 -7.85 -11.79 34.44
N ASN A 206 -8.25 -10.64 33.93
CA ASN A 206 -8.02 -9.34 34.56
C ASN A 206 -8.75 -9.24 35.91
N ASN A 207 -9.91 -9.88 36.05
CA ASN A 207 -10.66 -9.96 37.30
C ASN A 207 -10.09 -11.01 38.28
N LEU A 208 -9.47 -12.08 37.78
CA LEU A 208 -8.91 -13.14 38.62
C LEU A 208 -7.68 -12.67 39.40
N TYR A 209 -6.78 -11.91 38.76
CA TYR A 209 -5.57 -11.39 39.41
C TYR A 209 -5.82 -10.58 40.69
N PRO A 210 -6.70 -9.56 40.72
CA PRO A 210 -6.99 -8.82 41.94
C PRO A 210 -7.70 -9.69 43.00
N GLN A 211 -8.56 -10.63 42.61
CA GLN A 211 -9.18 -11.57 43.55
C GLN A 211 -8.13 -12.48 44.21
N LEU A 212 -7.19 -13.02 43.44
CA LEU A 212 -6.11 -13.85 43.96
C LEU A 212 -5.19 -13.05 44.90
N ASN A 213 -4.86 -11.81 44.54
CA ASN A 213 -4.08 -10.92 45.40
C ASN A 213 -4.82 -10.57 46.70
N ALA A 214 -6.13 -10.35 46.65
CA ALA A 214 -6.93 -10.10 47.85
C ALA A 214 -6.92 -11.32 48.78
N VAL A 215 -7.02 -12.54 48.23
CA VAL A 215 -6.88 -13.78 49.00
C VAL A 215 -5.48 -13.88 49.61
N LEU A 216 -4.43 -13.63 48.82
CA LEU A 216 -3.05 -13.67 49.31
C LEU A 216 -2.86 -12.71 50.49
N GLN A 217 -3.28 -11.45 50.35
CA GLN A 217 -3.21 -10.44 51.41
C GLN A 217 -4.01 -10.83 52.66
N ALA A 218 -5.21 -11.40 52.49
CA ALA A 218 -6.03 -11.85 53.61
C ALA A 218 -5.39 -13.03 54.38
N THR A 219 -4.53 -13.83 53.73
CA THR A 219 -3.84 -14.95 54.39
C THR A 219 -2.58 -14.56 55.17
N VAL A 220 -2.02 -13.36 54.94
CA VAL A 220 -0.81 -12.87 55.64
C VAL A 220 -0.90 -12.94 57.18
N PRO A 221 -1.96 -12.44 57.86
CA PRO A 221 -2.04 -12.53 59.33
C PRO A 221 -2.14 -13.97 59.83
N LEU A 222 -2.72 -14.88 59.05
CA LEU A 222 -2.76 -16.30 59.39
C LEU A 222 -1.37 -16.94 59.25
N GLN A 223 -0.61 -16.57 58.22
CA GLN A 223 0.79 -17.01 58.05
C GLN A 223 1.67 -16.58 59.24
N GLU A 224 1.48 -15.35 59.73
CA GLU A 224 2.18 -14.82 60.89
C GLU A 224 1.81 -15.58 62.18
N CYS A 225 0.51 -15.82 62.42
CA CYS A 225 0.03 -16.59 63.58
C CYS A 225 0.53 -18.04 63.59
N LEU A 226 0.63 -18.68 62.42
CA LEU A 226 1.10 -20.06 62.29
C LEU A 226 2.64 -20.16 62.17
N ALA A 227 3.36 -19.04 62.23
CA ALA A 227 4.81 -18.96 62.04
C ALA A 227 5.29 -19.65 60.74
N MET A 228 4.51 -19.50 59.66
CA MET A 228 4.81 -20.04 58.33
C MET A 228 4.98 -18.91 57.32
N PRO A 229 6.15 -18.26 57.25
CA PRO A 229 6.38 -17.09 56.40
C PRO A 229 6.65 -17.49 54.95
N PHE A 230 5.66 -18.09 54.28
CA PHE A 230 5.77 -18.51 52.87
C PHE A 230 6.03 -17.31 51.95
N ASP A 231 5.35 -16.18 52.18
CA ASP A 231 5.51 -14.97 51.36
C ASP A 231 6.90 -14.34 51.45
N GLN A 232 7.49 -14.32 52.66
CA GLN A 232 8.85 -13.80 52.84
C GLN A 232 9.88 -14.75 52.22
N THR A 233 9.68 -16.06 52.36
CA THR A 233 10.52 -17.09 51.75
C THR A 233 10.46 -17.03 50.22
N HIS A 234 9.27 -16.83 49.65
CA HIS A 234 9.07 -16.66 48.22
C HIS A 234 9.73 -15.39 47.70
N LYS A 235 9.56 -14.25 48.38
CA LYS A 235 10.23 -12.99 48.01
C LYS A 235 11.75 -13.11 48.05
N GLN A 236 12.29 -13.77 49.08
CA GLN A 236 13.74 -14.03 49.16
C GLN A 236 14.22 -14.98 48.06
N ALA A 237 13.43 -16.00 47.69
CA ALA A 237 13.74 -16.92 46.60
C ALA A 237 13.69 -16.22 45.22
N ASP A 238 12.72 -15.32 45.00
CA ASP A 238 12.62 -14.53 43.78
C ASP A 238 13.80 -13.56 43.64
N VAL A 239 14.22 -12.91 44.73
CA VAL A 239 15.44 -12.09 44.76
C VAL A 239 16.69 -12.95 44.54
N ALA A 240 16.73 -14.16 45.12
CA ALA A 240 17.85 -15.09 44.97
C ALA A 240 18.05 -15.57 43.52
N ARG A 241 17.01 -15.54 42.66
CA ARG A 241 17.16 -15.86 41.22
C ARG A 241 18.13 -14.93 40.50
N HIS A 242 18.37 -13.73 41.03
CA HIS A 242 19.30 -12.75 40.47
C HIS A 242 20.70 -12.81 41.08
N LEU A 243 20.98 -13.79 41.95
CA LEU A 243 22.32 -13.99 42.52
C LEU A 243 23.26 -14.70 41.52
N PRO A 244 24.57 -14.38 41.54
CA PRO A 244 25.59 -15.16 40.85
C PRO A 244 25.57 -16.62 41.32
N ALA A 245 25.89 -17.56 40.41
CA ALA A 245 25.84 -19.00 40.69
C ALA A 245 26.53 -19.41 42.02
N PRO A 246 27.72 -18.89 42.40
CA PRO A 246 28.35 -19.26 43.67
C PRO A 246 27.59 -18.78 44.90
N LEU A 247 26.98 -17.59 44.84
CA LEU A 247 26.17 -17.05 45.93
C LEU A 247 24.79 -17.71 46.00
N TYR A 248 24.22 -18.11 44.86
CA TYR A 248 22.97 -18.87 44.83
C TYR A 248 23.13 -20.25 45.47
N VAL A 249 24.21 -20.98 45.15
CA VAL A 249 24.50 -22.28 45.78
C VAL A 249 24.70 -22.12 47.30
N LEU A 250 25.45 -21.10 47.72
CA LEU A 250 25.61 -20.78 49.14
C LEU A 250 24.26 -20.49 49.82
N PHE A 251 23.39 -19.69 49.19
CA PHE A 251 22.07 -19.36 49.70
C PHE A 251 21.19 -20.61 49.85
N VAL A 252 21.15 -21.49 48.86
CA VAL A 252 20.36 -22.74 48.90
C VAL A 252 20.89 -23.67 50.00
N GLN A 253 22.21 -23.88 50.08
CA GLN A 253 22.82 -24.74 51.10
C GLN A 253 22.62 -24.20 52.52
N ALA A 254 22.81 -22.89 52.72
CA ALA A 254 22.61 -22.25 54.02
C ALA A 254 21.13 -22.27 54.43
N SER A 255 20.21 -22.03 53.49
CA SER A 255 18.77 -22.11 53.73
C SER A 255 18.33 -23.53 54.08
N ALA A 256 18.85 -24.53 53.37
CA ALA A 256 18.61 -25.94 53.67
C ALA A 256 19.13 -26.31 55.07
N TYR A 257 20.32 -25.84 55.44
CA TYR A 257 20.89 -26.10 56.77
C TYR A 257 20.12 -25.40 57.89
N ALA A 258 19.68 -24.15 57.69
CA ALA A 258 18.85 -23.40 58.63
C ALA A 258 17.51 -24.11 58.90
N GLN A 259 16.91 -24.69 57.86
CA GLN A 259 15.64 -25.42 57.97
C GLN A 259 15.81 -26.81 58.58
N ALA A 260 16.89 -27.53 58.24
CA ALA A 260 17.09 -28.92 58.63
C ALA A 260 17.71 -29.10 60.03
N CYS A 261 18.69 -28.25 60.41
CA CYS A 261 19.58 -28.52 61.55
C CYS A 261 19.48 -27.48 62.67
N ASP A 262 19.61 -26.18 62.37
CA ASP A 262 19.62 -25.13 63.40
C ASP A 262 18.82 -23.89 63.00
N LYS A 263 17.67 -23.69 63.66
CA LYS A 263 16.78 -22.53 63.49
C LYS A 263 17.39 -21.19 63.95
N ARG A 264 18.61 -21.21 64.50
CA ARG A 264 19.36 -20.02 64.95
C ARG A 264 20.24 -19.39 63.87
N LEU A 265 20.29 -20.02 62.70
CA LEU A 265 20.90 -19.48 61.48
C LEU A 265 19.80 -18.76 60.68
N CYS A 266 19.97 -17.46 60.44
CA CYS A 266 19.12 -16.69 59.53
C CYS A 266 19.90 -16.38 58.25
N VAL A 267 19.24 -16.53 57.10
CA VAL A 267 19.81 -16.27 55.78
C VAL A 267 19.00 -15.16 55.12
N SER A 268 19.66 -14.09 54.69
CA SER A 268 19.04 -13.00 53.95
C SER A 268 19.86 -12.64 52.71
N VAL A 269 19.18 -12.21 51.65
CA VAL A 269 19.82 -11.64 50.47
C VAL A 269 19.67 -10.13 50.55
N GLU A 270 20.79 -9.41 50.59
CA GLU A 270 20.84 -7.95 50.74
C GLU A 270 21.45 -7.32 49.48
N GLY A 271 20.85 -6.25 48.98
CA GLY A 271 21.40 -5.46 47.87
C GLY A 271 20.34 -4.88 46.94
N ASP A 272 20.81 -4.29 45.84
CA ASP A 272 19.96 -3.70 44.81
C ASP A 272 19.60 -4.73 43.71
N VAL A 273 18.32 -5.07 43.63
CA VAL A 273 17.79 -6.08 42.69
C VAL A 273 17.76 -5.54 41.26
N ASP A 274 17.58 -4.23 41.07
CA ASP A 274 17.48 -3.63 39.75
C ASP A 274 18.86 -3.45 39.13
N GLU A 275 19.87 -3.09 39.92
CA GLU A 275 21.27 -3.10 39.47
C GLU A 275 21.76 -4.52 39.12
N ALA A 276 21.32 -5.54 39.89
CA ALA A 276 21.65 -6.94 39.61
C ALA A 276 21.03 -7.45 38.30
N LYS A 277 19.77 -7.09 38.02
CA LYS A 277 19.11 -7.41 36.74
C LYS A 277 19.82 -6.74 35.55
N ALA A 278 20.27 -5.50 35.72
CA ALA A 278 21.02 -4.79 34.69
C ALA A 278 22.39 -5.45 34.42
N LEU A 279 23.09 -5.89 35.47
CA LEU A 279 24.37 -6.58 35.37
C LEU A 279 24.23 -7.96 34.70
N ALA A 280 23.16 -8.71 35.01
CA ALA A 280 22.86 -9.99 34.38
C ALA A 280 22.63 -9.83 32.86
N LYS A 281 21.83 -8.84 32.44
CA LYS A 281 21.62 -8.53 31.01
C LYS A 281 22.90 -8.13 30.29
N GLN A 282 23.74 -7.31 30.93
CA GLN A 282 25.04 -6.91 30.36
C GLN A 282 26.01 -8.08 30.20
N THR A 283 25.93 -9.10 31.06
CA THR A 283 26.79 -10.28 31.00
C THR A 283 26.32 -11.29 29.94
N GLU A 284 25.01 -11.34 29.62
CA GLU A 284 24.47 -12.15 28.52
C GLU A 284 24.69 -11.51 27.14
N GLU A 285 24.79 -10.19 27.06
CA GLU A 285 25.05 -9.45 25.80
C GLU A 285 26.54 -9.37 25.42
N SER A 286 27.45 -9.93 26.22
CA SER A 286 28.85 -10.13 25.83
C SER A 286 29.10 -11.60 25.45
N PRO A 287 28.84 -12.01 24.20
CA PRO A 287 29.39 -13.26 23.70
C PRO A 287 30.91 -13.10 23.56
N ASP A 288 31.63 -14.16 23.93
CA ASP A 288 33.06 -14.33 23.75
C ASP A 288 33.52 -13.86 22.36
N ASP A 289 34.27 -12.77 22.30
CA ASP A 289 35.16 -12.46 21.19
C ASP A 289 36.50 -12.01 21.80
N GLU A 290 37.31 -13.01 22.13
CA GLU A 290 38.76 -12.87 22.15
C GLU A 290 39.21 -12.47 20.74
N SER A 291 39.26 -11.17 20.47
CA SER A 291 39.99 -10.64 19.32
C SER A 291 41.18 -9.84 19.82
N ASP A 292 42.27 -10.58 20.01
CA ASP A 292 43.63 -10.05 19.99
C ASP A 292 43.83 -9.37 18.63
N SER A 293 43.76 -8.06 18.61
CA SER A 293 44.09 -7.25 17.43
C SER A 293 44.85 -6.02 17.90
N ASP A 294 46.18 -6.15 17.84
CA ASP A 294 47.10 -5.04 17.66
C ASP A 294 46.64 -4.22 16.43
N GLN A 295 45.92 -3.13 16.67
CA GLN A 295 45.73 -2.09 15.67
C GLN A 295 45.83 -0.72 16.32
N GLU A 296 46.94 -0.06 16.03
CA GLU A 296 47.14 1.36 16.26
C GLU A 296 46.04 2.15 15.53
N GLU A 297 45.23 2.89 16.30
CA GLU A 297 44.27 3.87 15.77
C GLU A 297 45.01 5.07 15.16
N GLU A 298 44.95 5.19 13.82
CA GLU A 298 44.80 6.49 13.17
C GLU A 298 43.33 6.73 12.86
N ALA A 299 42.69 7.70 13.54
CA ALA A 299 41.88 8.80 12.99
C ALA A 299 41.12 9.54 14.13
N PRO A 300 40.36 10.63 13.88
CA PRO A 300 40.79 11.97 14.27
C PRO A 300 40.00 12.55 15.44
N GLN A 301 40.61 13.58 16.01
CA GLN A 301 40.09 14.49 17.04
C GLN A 301 38.63 14.92 16.81
N THR A 302 37.76 14.83 17.82
CA THR A 302 37.00 15.98 18.33
C THR A 302 36.49 15.74 19.76
N THR A 303 36.42 16.84 20.51
CA THR A 303 35.97 17.02 21.91
C THR A 303 37.06 16.92 22.99
N LYS A 304 37.46 18.12 23.44
CA LYS A 304 38.44 18.40 24.49
C LYS A 304 37.93 17.87 25.84
N ARG A 305 38.30 16.65 26.22
CA ARG A 305 38.39 16.21 27.63
C ARG A 305 39.84 15.84 27.93
N ARG A 306 40.37 16.39 29.02
CA ARG A 306 41.75 16.15 29.49
C ARG A 306 42.09 14.66 29.42
N ARG A 307 43.13 14.29 28.66
CA ARG A 307 43.69 12.92 28.65
C ARG A 307 44.10 12.57 30.09
N ALA A 308 43.44 11.58 30.68
CA ALA A 308 43.82 11.03 31.97
C ALA A 308 45.25 10.44 31.88
N THR A 309 46.09 10.74 32.87
CA THR A 309 47.46 10.21 32.96
C THR A 309 47.41 8.67 33.11
N LEU A 310 48.45 7.96 32.65
CA LEU A 310 48.52 6.48 32.69
C LEU A 310 48.23 5.90 34.08
N GLY A 311 48.60 6.61 35.15
CA GLY A 311 48.28 6.24 36.53
C GLY A 311 46.78 6.22 36.84
N VAL A 312 46.02 7.20 36.34
CA VAL A 312 44.55 7.26 36.53
C VAL A 312 43.86 6.12 35.77
N LYS A 313 44.33 5.78 34.57
CA LYS A 313 43.82 4.64 33.81
C LYS A 313 44.08 3.29 34.49
N LEU A 314 45.23 3.13 35.13
CA LEU A 314 45.54 1.91 35.91
C LEU A 314 44.67 1.83 37.17
N GLU A 315 44.42 2.95 37.83
CA GLU A 315 43.54 3.02 39.00
C GLU A 315 42.08 2.71 38.66
N ASP A 316 41.58 3.20 37.52
CA ASP A 316 40.23 2.87 37.03
C ASP A 316 40.10 1.38 36.68
N LYS A 317 41.13 0.77 36.06
CA LYS A 317 41.19 -0.68 35.82
C LYS A 317 41.20 -1.48 37.12
N ARG A 318 41.91 -1.01 38.15
CA ARG A 318 41.91 -1.64 39.49
C ARG A 318 40.51 -1.56 40.13
N LYS A 319 39.84 -0.41 40.06
CA LYS A 319 38.46 -0.24 40.55
C LYS A 319 37.46 -1.14 39.81
N GLN A 320 37.66 -1.34 38.51
CA GLN A 320 36.81 -2.23 37.71
C GLN A 320 36.99 -3.71 38.08
N LEU A 321 38.22 -4.17 38.34
CA LEU A 321 38.46 -5.53 38.84
C LEU A 321 37.89 -5.78 40.24
N LEU A 322 37.93 -4.76 41.10
CA LEU A 322 37.39 -4.83 42.46
C LEU A 322 35.89 -4.49 42.53
N ARG A 323 35.22 -4.29 41.38
CA ARG A 323 33.79 -4.03 41.31
C ARG A 323 33.04 -5.20 41.94
N ARG A 324 32.17 -4.89 42.89
CA ARG A 324 31.37 -5.87 43.62
C ARG A 324 30.08 -6.16 42.89
N HIS A 325 29.58 -7.38 43.03
CA HIS A 325 28.22 -7.68 42.69
C HIS A 325 27.26 -6.89 43.60
N PRO A 326 26.19 -6.28 43.07
CA PRO A 326 25.25 -5.44 43.85
C PRO A 326 24.43 -6.23 44.89
N LEU A 327 24.27 -7.55 44.70
CA LEU A 327 23.68 -8.46 45.69
C LEU A 327 24.76 -9.19 46.50
N CYS A 328 24.50 -9.35 47.78
CA CYS A 328 25.29 -10.13 48.73
C CYS A 328 24.40 -11.04 49.58
N VAL A 329 24.97 -12.12 50.12
CA VAL A 329 24.27 -13.04 51.02
C VAL A 329 24.77 -12.77 52.44
N ALA A 330 23.85 -12.48 53.36
CA ALA A 330 24.14 -12.30 54.77
C ALA A 330 23.68 -13.54 55.55
N LEU A 331 24.59 -14.07 56.38
CA LEU A 331 24.32 -15.16 57.33
C LEU A 331 24.49 -14.64 58.75
N ASP A 332 23.43 -14.76 59.54
CA ASP A 332 23.42 -14.34 60.94
C ASP A 332 23.28 -15.57 61.83
N ILE A 333 24.28 -15.79 62.70
CA ILE A 333 24.34 -16.94 63.60
C ILE A 333 24.21 -16.45 65.04
N SER A 334 23.18 -16.91 65.76
CA SER A 334 22.98 -16.57 67.18
C SER A 334 23.54 -17.63 68.14
N CYS A 335 24.49 -17.22 68.98
CA CYS A 335 25.17 -18.11 69.94
C CYS A 335 24.40 -18.22 71.27
N LYS A 336 24.29 -19.46 71.79
CA LYS A 336 23.53 -19.82 73.02
C LYS A 336 24.12 -19.22 74.31
N ALA A 337 25.42 -18.96 74.36
CA ALA A 337 26.11 -18.63 75.62
C ALA A 337 25.93 -17.17 76.07
N ASN A 338 26.04 -16.17 75.18
CA ASN A 338 26.19 -14.76 75.58
C ASN A 338 25.30 -13.76 74.80
N LYS A 339 24.20 -14.22 74.16
CA LYS A 339 23.37 -13.40 73.24
C LYS A 339 24.19 -12.69 72.14
N SER A 340 25.35 -13.24 71.78
CA SER A 340 26.21 -12.68 70.73
C SER A 340 25.77 -13.21 69.36
N THR A 341 25.76 -12.35 68.36
CA THR A 341 25.45 -12.68 66.97
C THR A 341 26.69 -12.56 66.10
N LEU A 342 26.97 -13.57 65.29
CA LEU A 342 28.00 -13.52 64.26
C LEU A 342 27.33 -13.19 62.93
N HIS A 343 27.67 -12.04 62.36
CA HIS A 343 27.19 -11.57 61.06
C HIS A 343 28.26 -11.84 60.01
N LEU A 344 27.92 -12.60 58.97
CA LEU A 344 28.80 -12.95 57.87
C LEU A 344 28.20 -12.42 56.56
N GLN A 345 28.87 -11.50 55.91
CA GLN A 345 28.43 -10.98 54.60
C GLN A 345 29.32 -11.55 53.49
N PHE A 346 28.72 -12.34 52.60
CA PHE A 346 29.36 -12.92 51.43
C PHE A 346 29.10 -12.05 50.21
N ARG A 347 30.18 -11.59 49.59
CA ARG A 347 30.15 -10.73 48.40
C ARG A 347 30.85 -11.44 47.26
N TYR A 348 30.40 -11.22 46.03
CA TYR A 348 31.02 -11.80 44.85
C TYR A 348 31.72 -10.73 44.03
N LEU A 349 32.94 -11.03 43.59
CA LEU A 349 33.69 -10.25 42.62
C LEU A 349 33.60 -10.90 41.24
N PRO A 350 32.76 -10.40 40.31
CA PRO A 350 32.58 -11.01 39.00
C PRO A 350 33.88 -11.06 38.19
N ALA A 351 34.69 -10.00 38.19
CA ALA A 351 35.92 -9.94 37.40
C ALA A 351 37.06 -10.86 37.91
N LEU A 352 37.00 -11.28 39.18
CA LEU A 352 37.99 -12.17 39.78
C LEU A 352 37.44 -13.58 40.06
N HIS A 353 36.14 -13.80 39.83
CA HIS A 353 35.42 -15.05 40.13
C HIS A 353 35.63 -15.57 41.56
N VAL A 354 35.68 -14.66 42.53
CA VAL A 354 35.97 -14.98 43.95
C VAL A 354 34.86 -14.48 44.84
N VAL A 355 34.47 -15.29 45.81
CA VAL A 355 33.59 -14.90 46.91
C VAL A 355 34.44 -14.45 48.09
N THR A 356 34.14 -13.28 48.62
CA THR A 356 34.80 -12.73 49.82
C THR A 356 33.83 -12.65 50.98
N VAL A 357 34.33 -12.83 52.19
CA VAL A 357 33.53 -12.71 53.42
C VAL A 357 34.01 -11.55 54.27
N LYS A 358 33.05 -10.83 54.85
CA LYS A 358 33.27 -9.90 55.96
C LYS A 358 32.55 -10.42 57.18
N ALA A 359 33.28 -10.61 58.27
CA ALA A 359 32.74 -11.07 59.54
C ALA A 359 32.62 -9.90 60.52
N ARG A 360 31.52 -9.85 61.27
CA ARG A 360 31.32 -8.89 62.37
C ARG A 360 30.67 -9.62 63.54
N VAL A 361 31.19 -9.39 64.75
CA VAL A 361 30.58 -9.92 65.97
C VAL A 361 29.75 -8.81 66.62
N GLY A 362 28.45 -9.03 66.74
CA GLY A 362 27.56 -8.23 67.58
C GLY A 362 27.56 -8.79 68.99
N ALA A 363 28.29 -8.16 69.91
CA ALA A 363 28.24 -8.46 71.34
C ALA A 363 27.55 -7.31 72.09
N SER A 364 26.68 -7.64 73.06
CA SER A 364 25.96 -6.65 73.88
C SER A 364 26.86 -5.92 74.89
N GLU A 365 28.07 -6.43 75.17
CA GLU A 365 29.08 -5.82 76.04
C GLU A 365 30.45 -5.94 75.34
N GLN A 366 31.14 -4.82 75.14
CA GLN A 366 32.44 -4.75 74.47
C GLN A 366 33.56 -4.88 75.53
N PRO A 367 34.44 -5.89 75.48
CA PRO A 367 35.58 -5.96 76.39
C PRO A 367 36.70 -5.02 75.93
N SER A 368 36.75 -3.80 76.46
CA SER A 368 37.85 -2.84 76.24
C SER A 368 39.07 -3.15 77.12
N SER A 369 39.68 -4.32 76.91
CA SER A 369 41.00 -4.63 77.48
C SER A 369 42.10 -4.34 76.45
N ILE A 370 43.15 -3.64 76.86
CA ILE A 370 44.23 -3.15 75.97
C ILE A 370 44.98 -4.30 75.29
N SER A 371 45.01 -5.50 75.89
CA SER A 371 45.64 -6.71 75.32
C SER A 371 44.73 -7.56 74.43
N GLY A 372 43.41 -7.30 74.41
CA GLY A 372 42.43 -8.10 73.65
C GLY A 372 41.98 -7.49 72.32
N GLY A 373 42.57 -6.36 71.91
CA GLY A 373 42.14 -5.57 70.75
C GLY A 373 42.11 -6.35 69.44
N ASP A 374 43.00 -7.32 69.24
CA ASP A 374 43.08 -8.13 68.00
C ASP A 374 42.20 -9.39 67.99
N LEU A 375 41.52 -9.71 69.09
CA LEU A 375 40.71 -10.95 69.19
C LEU A 375 39.30 -10.82 68.60
N LEU A 376 38.78 -9.60 68.53
CA LEU A 376 37.43 -9.31 68.01
C LEU A 376 37.46 -8.37 66.79
N THR A 377 38.65 -8.12 66.22
CA THR A 377 38.72 -7.35 64.98
C THR A 377 38.09 -8.13 63.84
N PRO A 378 37.25 -7.48 63.02
CA PRO A 378 36.59 -8.14 61.88
C PRO A 378 37.59 -8.70 60.86
N ASP A 379 38.84 -8.21 60.91
CA ASP A 379 39.91 -8.56 60.00
C ASP A 379 40.70 -9.81 60.39
N SER A 380 40.65 -10.30 61.65
CA SER A 380 41.42 -11.47 62.10
C SER A 380 40.54 -12.64 62.55
N LEU A 381 39.26 -12.40 62.81
CA LEU A 381 38.33 -13.31 63.51
C LEU A 381 38.26 -14.73 62.93
N LEU A 382 38.30 -14.86 61.60
CA LEU A 382 38.15 -16.15 60.90
C LEU A 382 39.44 -16.61 60.21
N THR A 383 40.56 -16.00 60.55
CA THR A 383 41.86 -16.44 60.02
C THR A 383 42.24 -17.79 60.63
N CYS A 384 42.83 -18.67 59.84
CA CYS A 384 43.28 -20.00 60.25
C CYS A 384 42.18 -20.94 60.77
N LEU A 385 40.92 -20.80 60.33
CA LEU A 385 39.90 -21.85 60.53
C LEU A 385 40.37 -23.20 59.96
N TYR A 386 41.05 -23.15 58.82
CA TYR A 386 41.84 -24.26 58.30
C TYR A 386 43.34 -23.95 58.46
N PRO A 387 44.19 -24.96 58.70
CA PRO A 387 45.63 -24.76 58.83
C PRO A 387 46.23 -24.07 57.58
N GLY A 388 46.86 -22.91 57.77
CA GLY A 388 47.51 -22.14 56.70
C GLY A 388 46.60 -21.22 55.88
N ASP A 389 45.30 -21.10 56.21
CA ASP A 389 44.38 -20.20 55.51
C ASP A 389 44.39 -18.79 56.15
N HIS A 390 45.25 -17.92 55.63
CA HIS A 390 45.38 -16.54 56.09
C HIS A 390 44.42 -15.57 55.37
N GLY A 391 43.75 -16.01 54.29
CA GLY A 391 42.82 -15.17 53.52
C GLY A 391 43.45 -13.92 52.89
N ASN A 392 44.76 -13.95 52.60
CA ASN A 392 45.49 -12.85 51.93
C ASN A 392 45.71 -13.10 50.42
N ASP A 393 45.68 -14.36 50.01
CA ASP A 393 45.87 -14.80 48.63
C ASP A 393 44.54 -15.22 48.00
N SER A 394 44.41 -15.04 46.69
CA SER A 394 43.23 -15.51 45.97
C SER A 394 43.27 -17.04 45.81
N PRO A 395 42.16 -17.75 46.07
CA PRO A 395 42.06 -19.19 45.81
C PRO A 395 42.20 -19.58 44.33
N ASN A 396 42.00 -18.65 43.39
CA ASN A 396 42.16 -18.89 41.96
C ASN A 396 43.58 -18.45 41.50
N PRO A 397 44.44 -19.37 41.05
CA PRO A 397 45.80 -19.04 40.58
C PRO A 397 45.85 -18.04 39.43
N ALA A 398 44.81 -17.98 38.58
CA ALA A 398 44.72 -17.03 37.46
C ALA A 398 44.72 -15.57 37.95
N ASN A 399 44.14 -15.30 39.12
CA ASN A 399 44.07 -13.96 39.69
C ASN A 399 45.44 -13.40 40.05
N ARG A 400 46.44 -14.26 40.32
CA ARG A 400 47.82 -13.82 40.55
C ARG A 400 48.38 -13.09 39.31
N PHE A 401 48.11 -13.61 38.11
CA PHE A 401 48.53 -12.98 36.86
C PHE A 401 47.78 -11.68 36.58
N HIS A 402 46.46 -11.65 36.84
CA HIS A 402 45.65 -10.44 36.68
C HIS A 402 46.07 -9.31 37.64
N LEU A 403 46.41 -9.64 38.88
CA LEU A 403 46.89 -8.68 39.88
C LEU A 403 48.32 -8.18 39.57
N GLN A 404 49.22 -9.09 39.15
CA GLN A 404 50.58 -8.73 38.75
C GLN A 404 50.62 -7.82 37.52
N ARG A 405 49.71 -8.04 36.54
CA ARG A 405 49.55 -7.19 35.34
C ARG A 405 49.19 -5.73 35.67
N LEU A 406 48.58 -5.50 36.84
CA LEU A 406 48.17 -4.16 37.30
C LEU A 406 49.04 -3.63 38.43
N GLY A 407 50.16 -4.29 38.75
CA GLY A 407 51.08 -3.89 39.81
C GLY A 407 50.47 -3.95 41.21
N MET A 408 49.57 -4.91 41.46
CA MET A 408 49.03 -5.21 42.79
C MET A 408 49.76 -6.43 43.36
N GLU A 409 50.44 -6.26 44.49
CA GLU A 409 51.29 -7.31 45.09
C GLU A 409 50.47 -8.38 45.83
N SER A 410 49.37 -8.00 46.48
CA SER A 410 48.45 -8.94 47.14
C SER A 410 47.04 -8.36 47.28
N LEU A 411 46.04 -9.24 47.45
CA LEU A 411 44.67 -8.86 47.80
C LEU A 411 44.55 -8.36 49.25
N GLY A 412 45.56 -8.63 50.08
CA GLY A 412 45.63 -8.26 51.50
C GLY A 412 45.41 -6.77 51.78
N SER A 413 45.92 -5.88 50.92
CA SER A 413 45.76 -4.42 51.06
C SER A 413 44.34 -3.92 50.75
N TYR A 414 43.54 -4.71 50.05
CA TYR A 414 42.16 -4.38 49.65
C TYR A 414 41.11 -5.14 50.46
N VAL A 415 41.53 -5.90 51.48
CA VAL A 415 40.67 -6.69 52.37
C VAL A 415 39.64 -5.82 53.09
N GLN A 416 40.02 -4.62 53.55
CA GLN A 416 39.08 -3.72 54.23
C GLN A 416 37.91 -3.30 53.31
N GLU A 417 38.18 -3.18 52.01
CA GLU A 417 37.19 -2.79 51.03
C GLU A 417 36.35 -3.99 50.56
N VAL A 418 37.01 -5.08 50.15
CA VAL A 418 36.38 -6.22 49.47
C VAL A 418 35.95 -7.34 50.41
N GLY A 419 36.64 -7.52 51.53
CA GLY A 419 36.53 -8.71 52.40
C GLY A 419 37.62 -9.74 52.09
N ARG A 420 37.71 -10.79 52.91
CA ARG A 420 38.76 -11.82 52.77
C ARG A 420 38.29 -12.98 51.89
N PRO A 421 39.09 -13.40 50.90
CA PRO A 421 38.84 -14.60 50.11
C PRO A 421 39.44 -15.83 50.80
N TYR A 422 38.76 -16.41 51.79
CA TYR A 422 39.23 -17.65 52.40
C TYR A 422 39.00 -18.87 51.49
N VAL A 423 39.77 -19.92 51.71
CA VAL A 423 39.69 -21.18 50.93
C VAL A 423 38.42 -21.96 51.26
N TRP A 424 37.89 -21.81 52.47
CA TRP A 424 36.66 -22.47 52.92
C TRP A 424 35.37 -21.82 52.41
N VAL A 425 35.46 -20.58 51.94
CA VAL A 425 34.32 -19.92 51.31
C VAL A 425 34.15 -20.53 49.92
N PRO A 426 32.94 -20.94 49.52
CA PRO A 426 32.73 -21.63 48.25
C PRO A 426 33.27 -20.82 47.08
N VAL A 427 34.25 -21.37 46.37
CA VAL A 427 34.75 -20.83 45.11
C VAL A 427 33.86 -21.38 43.99
N ALA A 428 33.47 -20.52 43.04
CA ALA A 428 32.85 -20.95 41.80
C ALA A 428 33.66 -22.10 41.18
N GLY A 429 33.07 -23.30 41.07
CA GLY A 429 33.71 -24.43 40.41
C GLY A 429 34.52 -25.40 41.29
N ARG A 430 34.51 -25.27 42.63
CA ARG A 430 34.94 -26.40 43.50
C ARG A 430 33.73 -27.24 43.89
N THR A 431 33.60 -28.39 43.25
CA THR A 431 33.09 -29.58 43.95
C THR A 431 33.94 -29.76 45.22
N PRO A 432 33.34 -30.01 46.40
CA PRO A 432 34.12 -30.39 47.56
C PRO A 432 34.88 -31.67 47.21
N LEU A 433 36.22 -31.62 47.29
CA LEU A 433 37.00 -32.85 47.37
C LEU A 433 36.61 -33.55 48.69
N PRO A 434 36.45 -34.88 48.68
CA PRO A 434 35.99 -35.66 49.82
C PRO A 434 36.91 -35.57 51.05
#